data_AF-A0A2D5ZQN9-F1
#
_entry.id   AF-A0A2D5ZQN9-F1
#
_cell.length_a   1.000
_cell.length_b   1.000
_cell.length_c   1.000
_cell.angle_alpha   90.00
_cell.angle_beta   90.00
_cell.angle_gamma   90.00
#
_symmetry.space_group_name_H-M   'P 1'
#
loop_
_entity.id
_entity.type
_entity.pdbx_description
1 polymer ?
#
loop_
_entity_poly.entity_id
_entity_poly.type
_entity_poly.pdbx_seq_one_letter_code
_entity_poly.pdbx_strand_id
1 'polypeptide(L)' 'MSRLRIAGGILVGFGTVLGGVAVLALAGIVPLTIDFFGFNLDTREERIAWIIGWSLAIAVGIVLLCIRRAEPRK' A
#
# COMPACT_ATOMS: atom_id res chain seq x y z
N MET A 1 -9.05 7.73 -19.86
CA MET A 1 -8.19 8.01 -18.68
C MET A 1 -6.82 7.39 -18.91
N SER A 2 -5.71 8.08 -18.61
CA SER A 2 -4.36 7.52 -18.82
C SER A 2 -4.11 6.35 -17.86
N ARG A 3 -3.61 5.22 -18.38
CA ARG A 3 -3.38 3.97 -17.62
C ARG A 3 -2.53 4.19 -16.36
N LEU A 4 -1.58 5.14 -16.40
CA LEU A 4 -0.76 5.53 -15.24
C LEU A 4 -1.58 6.08 -14.07
N ARG A 5 -2.65 6.84 -14.33
CA ARG A 5 -3.47 7.44 -13.26
C ARG A 5 -4.28 6.38 -12.53
N ILE A 6 -4.76 5.39 -13.28
CA ILE A 6 -5.51 4.25 -12.73
C ILE A 6 -4.55 3.38 -11.91
N ALA A 7 -3.38 3.02 -12.46
CA ALA A 7 -2.38 2.23 -11.76
C ALA A 7 -1.85 2.90 -10.48
N GLY A 8 -1.46 4.17 -10.57
CA GLY A 8 -0.98 4.92 -9.41
C GLY A 8 -2.06 5.13 -8.34
N GLY A 9 -3.31 5.40 -8.75
CA GLY A 9 -4.43 5.52 -7.83
C GLY A 9 -4.76 4.20 -7.11
N ILE A 10 -4.73 3.08 -7.83
CA ILE A 10 -4.92 1.74 -7.25
C ILE A 10 -3.78 1.44 -6.26
N LEU A 11 -2.52 1.67 -6.62
CA LEU A 11 -1.38 1.43 -5.72
C LEU A 11 -1.48 2.25 -4.42
N VAL A 12 -1.78 3.54 -4.53
CA VAL A 12 -1.94 4.41 -3.36
C VAL A 12 -3.15 4.00 -2.53
N GLY A 13 -4.28 3.70 -3.17
CA GLY A 13 -5.52 3.30 -2.48
C GLY A 13 -5.35 1.99 -1.71
N PHE A 14 -4.87 0.94 -2.38
CA PHE A 14 -4.63 -0.35 -1.74
C PHE A 14 -3.54 -0.27 -0.68
N GLY A 15 -2.44 0.44 -0.95
CA GLY A 15 -1.37 0.62 0.03
C GLY A 15 -1.85 1.35 1.29
N THR A 16 -2.72 2.35 1.15
CA THR A 16 -3.28 3.08 2.29
C THR A 16 -4.19 2.19 3.13
N VAL A 17 -5.10 1.44 2.49
CA VAL A 17 -6.03 0.55 3.19
C VAL A 17 -5.26 -0.58 3.89
N LEU A 18 -4.36 -1.25 3.18
CA LEU A 18 -3.63 -2.41 3.70
C LEU A 18 -2.54 -2.04 4.70
N GLY A 19 -1.91 -0.87 4.54
CA GLY A 19 -1.04 -0.28 5.54
C GLY A 19 -1.82 0.12 6.79
N GLY A 20 -3.00 0.73 6.65
CA GLY A 20 -3.86 1.11 7.77
C GLY A 20 -4.33 -0.09 8.59
N VAL A 21 -4.73 -1.18 7.92
CA VAL A 21 -5.09 -2.44 8.57
C VAL A 21 -3.93 -2.99 9.40
N ALA A 22 -2.71 -2.93 8.88
CA ALA A 22 -1.52 -3.36 9.62
C ALA A 22 -1.19 -2.49 10.83
N VAL A 23 -1.43 -1.17 10.75
CA VAL A 23 -1.29 -0.28 11.90
C VAL A 23 -2.33 -0.61 12.98
N LEU A 24 -3.59 -0.81 12.60
CA LEU A 24 -4.66 -1.21 13.54
C LEU A 24 -4.34 -2.50 14.27
N ALA A 25 -3.65 -3.42 13.59
CA ALA A 25 -3.22 -4.66 14.17
C ALA A 25 -1.97 -4.60 15.03
N LEU A 26 -1.02 -3.71 14.72
CA LEU A 26 0.08 -3.40 15.65
C LEU A 26 -0.46 -2.74 16.92
N ALA A 27 -1.52 -1.93 16.80
CA ALA A 27 -2.21 -1.34 17.94
C ALA A 27 -3.07 -2.35 18.73
N GLY A 28 -3.17 -3.61 18.27
CA GLY A 28 -3.97 -4.65 18.93
C GLY A 28 -5.48 -4.43 18.84
N ILE A 29 -5.94 -3.50 17.99
CA ILE A 29 -7.37 -3.17 17.82
C ILE A 29 -8.08 -4.26 17.00
N VAL A 30 -7.39 -4.83 16.02
CA VAL A 30 -7.92 -5.88 15.15
C VAL A 30 -6.96 -7.06 15.13
N PRO A 31 -7.42 -8.31 15.39
CA PRO A 31 -6.61 -9.49 15.16
C PRO A 31 -6.36 -9.63 13.66
N LEU A 32 -5.10 -9.46 13.25
CA LEU A 32 -4.70 -9.55 11.85
C LEU A 32 -4.47 -11.01 11.47
N THR A 33 -5.54 -11.81 11.62
CA THR A 33 -5.65 -13.12 11.01
C THR A 33 -6.16 -12.91 9.58
N ILE A 34 -5.43 -12.09 8.82
CA ILE A 34 -5.76 -11.85 7.42
C ILE A 34 -4.79 -12.67 6.62
N ASP A 35 -5.31 -13.78 6.09
CA ASP A 35 -4.59 -14.64 5.16
C ASP A 35 -4.53 -13.95 3.80
N PHE A 36 -3.56 -13.04 3.66
CA PHE A 36 -3.40 -12.25 2.44
C PHE A 36 -2.50 -13.04 1.49
N PHE A 37 -3.13 -13.76 0.55
CA PHE A 37 -2.39 -14.54 -0.46
C PHE A 37 -1.49 -15.64 0.13
N GLY A 38 -1.80 -16.19 1.30
CA GLY A 38 -1.00 -17.22 1.97
C GLY A 38 0.07 -16.68 2.93
N PHE A 39 0.16 -15.36 3.12
CA PHE A 39 1.02 -14.76 4.13
C PHE A 39 0.25 -14.59 5.43
N ASN A 40 0.62 -15.39 6.43
CA ASN A 40 0.07 -15.30 7.77
C ASN A 40 0.86 -14.27 8.57
N LEU A 41 0.25 -13.13 8.89
CA LEU A 41 0.90 -12.02 9.61
C LEU A 41 0.86 -12.24 11.13
N ASP A 42 1.35 -13.41 11.55
CA ASP A 42 1.31 -13.85 12.94
C ASP A 42 2.40 -13.21 13.79
N THR A 43 3.57 -12.95 13.20
CA THR A 43 4.70 -12.37 13.95
C THR A 43 4.81 -10.85 13.79
N ARG A 44 5.42 -10.20 14.79
CA ARG A 44 5.66 -8.75 14.79
C ARG A 44 6.57 -8.32 13.63
N GLU A 45 7.56 -9.14 13.28
CA GLU A 45 8.48 -8.92 12.16
C GLU A 45 7.72 -8.89 10.82
N GLU A 46 6.81 -9.84 10.60
CA GLU A 46 6.02 -9.90 9.36
C GLU A 46 5.09 -8.68 9.21
N ARG A 47 4.52 -8.18 10.32
CA ARG A 47 3.71 -6.95 10.32
C ARG A 47 4.54 -5.71 9.96
N ILE A 48 5.78 -5.63 10.43
CA ILE A 48 6.68 -4.53 10.07
C ILE A 48 7.05 -4.62 8.59
N ALA A 49 7.43 -5.80 8.11
CA ALA A 49 7.74 -6.03 6.69
C ALA A 49 6.55 -5.68 5.79
N TRP A 50 5.33 -6.02 6.21
CA TRP A 50 4.09 -5.66 5.52
C TRP A 50 3.90 -4.15 5.43
N ILE A 51 4.04 -3.42 6.54
CA ILE A 51 3.93 -1.95 6.55
C ILE A 51 4.98 -1.32 5.63
N ILE A 52 6.22 -1.81 5.68
CA ILE A 52 7.30 -1.33 4.80
C ILE A 52 6.95 -1.60 3.34
N GLY A 53 6.46 -2.79 3.01
CA GLY A 53 6.05 -3.16 1.65
C GLY A 53 4.95 -2.26 1.09
N TRP A 54 3.91 -2.00 1.88
CA TRP A 54 2.83 -1.11 1.45
C TRP A 54 3.25 0.36 1.42
N SER A 55 4.14 0.79 2.32
CA SER A 55 4.72 2.14 2.27
C SER A 55 5.49 2.37 0.98
N LEU A 56 6.25 1.36 0.53
CA LEU A 56 6.95 1.40 -0.76
C LEU A 56 5.96 1.44 -1.93
N ALA A 57 4.88 0.65 -1.88
CA ALA A 57 3.83 0.66 -2.90
C ALA A 57 3.12 2.02 -2.99
N ILE A 58 2.83 2.67 -1.86
CA ILE A 58 2.30 4.03 -1.83
C ILE A 58 3.29 5.01 -2.48
N ALA A 59 4.58 4.93 -2.12
CA ALA A 59 5.60 5.79 -2.70
C ALA A 59 5.69 5.62 -4.22
N VAL A 60 5.69 4.39 -4.73
CA VAL A 60 5.68 4.10 -6.17
C VAL A 60 4.41 4.65 -6.84
N GLY A 61 3.24 4.46 -6.22
CA GLY A 61 1.98 5.00 -6.71
C GLY A 61 1.98 6.53 -6.79
N ILE A 62 2.52 7.21 -5.77
CA ILE A 62 2.70 8.66 -5.75
C ILE A 62 3.67 9.10 -6.85
N VAL A 63 4.80 8.42 -7.01
CA VAL A 63 5.78 8.71 -8.07
C VAL A 63 5.13 8.60 -9.46
N LEU A 64 4.34 7.56 -9.73
CA LEU A 64 3.61 7.42 -10.99
C LEU A 64 2.62 8.58 -11.21
N LEU A 65 1.94 9.03 -10.17
CA LEU A 65 1.03 10.17 -10.23
C LEU A 65 1.79 11.49 -10.46
N CYS A 66 2.98 11.65 -9.85
CA CYS A 66 3.85 12.82 -10.00
C CYS A 66 4.48 12.89 -11.40
N ILE A 67 5.00 11.78 -11.94
CA ILE A 67 5.53 11.71 -13.31
C ILE A 67 4.47 12.17 -14.32
N ARG A 68 3.23 11.69 -14.16
CA ARG A 68 2.11 12.12 -15.00
C ARG A 68 1.74 13.60 -14.81
N ARG A 69 1.94 14.16 -13.61
CA ARG A 69 1.72 15.60 -13.36
C ARG A 69 2.82 16.46 -13.99
N ALA A 70 4.04 15.91 -14.07
CA ALA A 70 5.19 16.53 -14.68
C ALA A 70 5.23 16.36 -16.21
N GLU A 71 4.50 15.39 -16.79
CA GLU A 71 4.28 15.31 -18.23
C GLU A 71 3.53 16.56 -18.72
N PRO A 72 4.19 17.45 -19.49
CA PRO A 72 3.50 18.58 -20.09
C PRO A 72 2.47 18.02 -21.09
N ARG A 73 1.22 18.49 -21.00
CA ARG A 73 0.22 18.27 -22.04
C ARG A 73 0.83 18.73 -23.37
N LYS A 74 1.21 17.78 -24.23
CA LYS A 74 1.28 18.05 -25.67
C LYS A 74 -0.15 18.14 -26.21
#